data_AF-A0A559UU36-F1
#
_entry.id   AF-A0A559UU36-F1
#
_cell.length_a   1.000
_cell.length_b   1.000
_cell.length_c   1.000
_cell.angle_alpha   90.00
_cell.angle_beta   90.00
_cell.angle_gamma   90.00
#
_symmetry.space_group_name_H-M   'P 1'
#
loop_
_entity.id
_entity.type
_entity.pdbx_description
1 polymer ?
#
loop_
_entity_poly.entity_id
_entity_poly.type
_entity_poly.pdbx_seq_one_letter_code
_entity_poly.pdbx_strand_id
1 'polypeptide(L)'
;MQYRRNALARLEQPEELDVPVRYARSGGWIALGALAVTLLAGGGWAFAGTLSRTVMGPGILTHAHGSFALTSTTAGQLVSTGDNLVVGRTVSAGDVVAQVVTPDQDLVDVRAAASGVITSVAVRNGQVVTTDTSLAIAEPVSAADEPLVAALYLPPGDIDGIAVGQQVDLTVANAAPPKYGHVRGTVASIGKAPESRAQVAAFLADEDLAERFTQTTQPVQVLVKLTPAKSRGRTGLVWSNGAKPPFRIPSRSLVTGSVHLAGLHPVDWFRSN
;
A
#
# COMPACT_ATOMS: atom_id res chain seq x y z
N MET A 1 -80.48 58.94 -11.06
CA MET A 1 -80.94 57.68 -10.41
C MET A 1 -80.28 56.45 -11.05
N GLN A 2 -78.96 56.28 -10.91
CA GLN A 2 -78.21 55.23 -11.64
C GLN A 2 -77.15 54.49 -10.79
N TYR A 3 -77.15 54.65 -9.46
CA TYR A 3 -76.17 53.97 -8.59
C TYR A 3 -76.72 52.74 -7.85
N ARG A 4 -78.01 52.40 -8.01
CA ARG A 4 -78.64 51.28 -7.29
C ARG A 4 -78.60 49.94 -8.05
N ARG A 5 -78.29 49.93 -9.34
CA ARG A 5 -78.24 48.69 -10.15
C ARG A 5 -76.89 47.95 -10.07
N ASN A 6 -75.79 48.66 -9.85
CA ASN A 6 -74.47 48.03 -9.79
C ASN A 6 -74.12 47.40 -8.43
N ALA A 7 -74.91 47.67 -7.38
CA ALA A 7 -74.72 47.06 -6.06
C ALA A 7 -75.54 45.77 -5.86
N LEU A 8 -76.59 45.54 -6.67
CA LEU A 8 -77.43 44.33 -6.59
C LEU A 8 -76.90 43.18 -7.45
N ALA A 9 -76.08 43.44 -8.48
CA ALA A 9 -75.46 42.40 -9.28
C ALA A 9 -74.28 41.68 -8.57
N ARG A 10 -73.84 42.19 -7.41
CA ARG A 10 -72.74 41.60 -6.62
C ARG A 10 -73.21 40.58 -5.57
N LEU A 11 -74.52 40.40 -5.40
CA LEU A 11 -75.10 39.44 -4.45
C LEU A 11 -75.64 38.17 -5.12
N GLU A 12 -75.56 38.08 -6.45
CA GLU A 12 -75.96 36.92 -7.27
C GLU A 12 -74.76 36.20 -7.91
N GLN A 13 -73.55 36.36 -7.34
CA GLN A 13 -72.48 35.41 -7.64
C GLN A 13 -72.52 34.32 -6.57
N PRO A 14 -73.04 33.12 -6.89
CA PRO A 14 -72.91 31.99 -5.99
C PRO A 14 -71.41 31.77 -5.80
N GLU A 15 -71.01 31.54 -4.57
CA GLU A 15 -69.62 31.25 -4.24
C GLU A 15 -69.05 30.22 -5.21
N GLU A 16 -67.94 30.55 -5.88
CA GLU A 16 -67.08 29.56 -6.55
C GLU A 16 -66.41 28.69 -5.47
N LEU A 17 -67.21 28.00 -4.65
CA LEU A 17 -66.77 26.94 -3.74
C LEU A 17 -66.59 25.62 -4.49
N ASP A 18 -67.08 25.52 -5.72
CA ASP A 18 -66.86 24.38 -6.61
C ASP A 18 -65.79 24.71 -7.65
N VAL A 19 -64.57 25.00 -7.18
CA VAL A 19 -63.42 24.54 -7.96
C VAL A 19 -63.38 23.05 -7.71
N PRO A 20 -63.76 22.17 -8.67
CA PRO A 20 -63.60 20.75 -8.46
C PRO A 20 -62.14 20.55 -8.12
N VAL A 21 -61.88 20.04 -6.91
CA VAL A 21 -60.56 19.53 -6.52
C VAL A 21 -60.16 18.64 -7.68
N ARG A 22 -59.25 19.15 -8.52
CA ARG A 22 -58.85 18.49 -9.74
C ARG A 22 -58.08 17.27 -9.27
N TYR A 23 -58.80 16.17 -9.06
CA TYR A 23 -58.23 14.86 -8.77
C TYR A 23 -57.08 14.68 -9.73
N ALA A 24 -55.89 14.45 -9.16
CA ALA A 24 -54.63 14.45 -9.86
C ALA A 24 -54.81 13.83 -11.25
N ARG A 25 -54.66 14.67 -12.30
CA ARG A 25 -54.65 14.26 -13.72
C ARG A 25 -53.85 12.96 -13.81
N SER A 26 -54.30 11.97 -14.59
CA SER A 26 -53.68 10.63 -14.69
C SER A 26 -52.15 10.60 -14.78
N GLY A 27 -51.51 11.66 -15.30
CA GLY A 27 -50.06 11.84 -15.26
C GLY A 27 -49.40 12.00 -13.87
N GLY A 28 -50.14 12.50 -12.86
CA GLY A 28 -49.65 12.63 -11.48
C GLY A 28 -49.40 11.29 -10.80
N TRP A 29 -50.22 10.28 -11.09
CA TRP A 29 -50.01 8.90 -10.61
C TRP A 29 -48.80 8.24 -11.28
N ILE A 30 -48.54 8.54 -12.56
CA ILE A 30 -47.33 8.09 -13.25
C ILE A 30 -46.09 8.73 -12.61
N ALA A 31 -46.12 10.04 -12.38
CA ALA A 31 -45.03 10.76 -11.71
C ALA A 31 -44.78 10.21 -10.29
N LEU A 32 -45.84 9.92 -9.54
CA LEU A 32 -45.77 9.36 -8.18
C LEU A 32 -45.26 7.92 -8.19
N GLY A 33 -45.71 7.08 -9.14
CA GLY A 33 -45.21 5.72 -9.33
C GLY A 33 -43.73 5.70 -9.72
N ALA A 34 -43.32 6.56 -10.66
CA ALA A 34 -41.91 6.69 -11.05
C ALA A 34 -41.03 7.14 -9.89
N LEU A 35 -41.50 8.08 -9.06
CA LEU A 35 -40.82 8.49 -7.83
C LEU A 35 -40.71 7.34 -6.83
N ALA A 36 -41.79 6.60 -6.60
CA ALA A 36 -41.80 5.45 -5.69
C ALA A 36 -40.82 4.35 -6.14
N VAL A 37 -40.81 4.01 -7.43
CA VAL A 37 -39.85 3.04 -7.99
C VAL A 37 -38.41 3.53 -7.81
N THR A 38 -38.13 4.81 -8.06
CA THR A 38 -36.79 5.39 -7.87
C THR A 38 -36.36 5.32 -6.39
N LEU A 39 -37.26 5.62 -5.46
CA LEU A 39 -36.99 5.51 -4.02
C LEU A 39 -36.77 4.07 -3.58
N LEU A 40 -37.56 3.11 -4.09
CA LEU A 40 -37.38 1.69 -3.81
C LEU A 40 -36.08 1.15 -4.41
N ALA A 41 -35.71 1.58 -5.61
CA ALA A 41 -34.44 1.23 -6.23
C ALA A 41 -33.25 1.79 -5.45
N GLY A 42 -33.31 3.08 -5.06
CA GLY A 42 -32.30 3.72 -4.22
C GLY A 42 -32.18 3.08 -2.84
N GLY A 43 -33.31 2.78 -2.19
CA GLY A 43 -33.35 2.06 -0.92
C GLY A 43 -32.79 0.65 -1.04
N GLY A 44 -33.26 -0.12 -2.02
CA GLY A 44 -32.76 -1.48 -2.30
C GLY A 44 -31.25 -1.49 -2.57
N TRP A 45 -30.74 -0.53 -3.35
CA TRP A 45 -29.31 -0.38 -3.56
C TRP A 45 -28.55 0.06 -2.30
N ALA A 46 -29.15 0.86 -1.41
CA ALA A 46 -28.51 1.24 -0.14
C ALA A 46 -28.32 0.06 0.83
N PHE A 47 -29.15 -0.99 0.71
CA PHE A 47 -29.01 -2.24 1.47
C PHE A 47 -28.17 -3.30 0.75
N ALA A 48 -28.27 -3.41 -0.58
CA ALA A 48 -27.60 -4.46 -1.34
C ALA A 48 -26.23 -4.03 -1.89
N GLY A 49 -26.05 -2.74 -2.15
CA GLY A 49 -24.80 -2.17 -2.63
C GLY A 49 -23.72 -2.21 -1.56
N THR A 50 -22.47 -2.37 -1.98
CA THR A 50 -21.31 -2.30 -1.10
C THR A 50 -20.33 -1.29 -1.67
N LEU A 51 -19.91 -0.33 -0.86
CA LEU A 51 -18.85 0.60 -1.23
C LEU A 51 -17.50 -0.02 -0.84
N SER A 52 -16.64 -0.25 -1.83
CA SER A 52 -15.28 -0.73 -1.59
C SER A 52 -14.45 0.40 -0.99
N ARG A 53 -13.95 0.20 0.22
CA ARG A 53 -13.02 1.14 0.86
C ARG A 53 -11.61 0.57 0.77
N THR A 54 -10.64 1.43 0.44
CA THR A 54 -9.24 1.04 0.38
C THR A 54 -8.40 1.90 1.30
N VAL A 55 -7.47 1.27 2.01
CA VAL A 55 -6.42 1.95 2.76
C VAL A 55 -5.15 1.92 1.94
N MET A 56 -4.49 3.06 1.81
CA MET A 56 -3.24 3.16 1.05
C MET A 56 -2.06 3.41 1.98
N GLY A 57 -0.92 2.83 1.66
CA GLY A 57 0.32 3.27 2.28
C GLY A 57 1.58 2.80 1.61
N PRO A 58 2.71 3.43 1.98
CA PRO A 58 4.00 3.14 1.41
C PRO A 58 4.51 1.79 1.90
N GLY A 59 5.41 1.21 1.13
CA GLY A 59 6.11 0.01 1.51
C GLY A 59 7.24 -0.35 0.58
N ILE A 60 7.78 -1.53 0.80
CA ILE A 60 8.92 -2.05 0.06
C ILE A 60 8.76 -3.55 -0.17
N LEU A 61 9.20 -4.04 -1.33
CA LEU A 61 9.35 -5.47 -1.56
C LEU A 61 10.63 -5.95 -0.90
N THR A 62 10.55 -6.98 -0.08
CA THR A 62 11.71 -7.59 0.59
C THR A 62 11.40 -9.06 0.90
N HIS A 63 12.33 -9.77 1.53
CA HIS A 63 12.12 -11.10 2.07
C HIS A 63 11.52 -11.01 3.48
N ALA A 64 10.91 -12.09 3.98
CA ALA A 64 10.13 -12.03 5.22
C ALA A 64 10.95 -11.66 6.45
N HIS A 65 12.26 -11.94 6.41
CA HIS A 65 13.21 -11.65 7.47
C HIS A 65 13.83 -10.24 7.41
N GLY A 66 13.45 -9.43 6.42
CA GLY A 66 14.00 -8.09 6.23
C GLY A 66 15.43 -8.11 5.66
N SER A 67 16.14 -7.00 5.86
CA SER A 67 17.52 -6.78 5.44
C SER A 67 18.43 -6.54 6.64
N PHE A 68 19.73 -6.72 6.45
CA PHE A 68 20.75 -6.35 7.43
C PHE A 68 21.92 -5.64 6.75
N ALA A 69 22.57 -4.74 7.50
CA ALA A 69 23.78 -4.08 7.05
C ALA A 69 25.01 -4.95 7.35
N LEU A 70 25.88 -5.10 6.35
CA LEU A 70 27.24 -5.57 6.54
C LEU A 70 28.10 -4.36 6.86
N THR A 71 28.57 -4.27 8.10
CA THR A 71 29.34 -3.12 8.57
C THR A 71 30.83 -3.41 8.66
N SER A 72 31.64 -2.35 8.65
CA SER A 72 33.07 -2.46 8.93
C SER A 72 33.31 -2.71 10.42
N THR A 73 34.10 -3.73 10.74
CA THR A 73 34.56 -4.00 12.11
C THR A 73 35.78 -3.15 12.49
N THR A 74 36.39 -2.47 11.52
CA THR A 74 37.66 -1.76 11.70
C THR A 74 37.66 -0.45 10.92
N ALA A 75 38.25 0.59 11.50
CA ALA A 75 38.43 1.88 10.83
C ALA A 75 39.66 1.85 9.90
N GLY A 76 39.55 2.44 8.72
CA GLY A 76 40.63 2.47 7.74
C GLY A 76 40.19 2.94 6.37
N GLN A 77 41.12 2.98 5.42
CA GLN A 77 40.82 3.25 4.02
C GLN A 77 40.50 1.95 3.29
N LEU A 78 39.35 1.89 2.63
CA LEU A 78 38.93 0.74 1.83
C LEU A 78 39.84 0.61 0.61
N VAL A 79 40.64 -0.44 0.54
CA VAL A 79 41.56 -0.66 -0.59
C VAL A 79 40.87 -1.44 -1.71
N SER A 80 40.14 -2.47 -1.31
CA SER A 80 39.41 -3.31 -2.24
C SER A 80 38.10 -3.78 -1.62
N THR A 81 37.02 -3.54 -2.35
CA THR A 81 35.80 -4.32 -2.23
C THR A 81 36.10 -5.69 -2.83
N GLY A 82 36.11 -6.73 -1.99
CA GLY A 82 36.43 -8.07 -2.47
C GLY A 82 35.42 -8.52 -3.52
N ASP A 83 35.73 -9.56 -4.31
CA ASP A 83 34.81 -10.11 -5.33
C ASP A 83 33.42 -10.48 -4.76
N ASN A 84 33.35 -10.67 -3.44
CA ASN A 84 32.14 -10.99 -2.69
C ASN A 84 31.18 -9.80 -2.50
N LEU A 85 31.63 -8.56 -2.65
CA LEU A 85 30.80 -7.37 -2.45
C LEU A 85 30.17 -6.88 -3.76
N VAL A 86 29.36 -7.75 -4.37
CA VAL A 86 28.68 -7.47 -5.64
C VAL A 86 27.19 -7.75 -5.49
N VAL A 87 26.34 -6.85 -5.99
CA VAL A 87 24.89 -7.01 -5.97
C VAL A 87 24.48 -8.33 -6.65
N GLY A 88 23.62 -9.10 -5.99
CA GLY A 88 23.14 -10.41 -6.42
C GLY A 88 24.04 -11.59 -6.00
N ARG A 89 25.21 -11.33 -5.41
CA ARG A 89 26.10 -12.38 -4.92
C ARG A 89 25.68 -12.85 -3.53
N THR A 90 25.73 -14.16 -3.32
CA THR A 90 25.56 -14.77 -1.99
C THR A 90 26.88 -14.71 -1.24
N VAL A 91 26.82 -14.30 0.02
CA VAL A 91 27.93 -14.27 0.97
C VAL A 91 27.59 -15.16 2.17
N SER A 92 28.58 -15.85 2.70
CA SER A 92 28.48 -16.64 3.93
C SER A 92 29.10 -15.88 5.11
N ALA A 93 28.61 -16.13 6.31
CA ALA A 93 29.25 -15.62 7.53
C ALA A 93 30.74 -16.01 7.55
N GLY A 94 31.62 -15.03 7.79
CA GLY A 94 33.07 -15.18 7.79
C GLY A 94 33.75 -14.93 6.43
N ASP A 95 33.01 -14.83 5.32
CA ASP A 95 33.58 -14.48 4.02
C ASP A 95 34.17 -13.08 4.04
N VAL A 96 35.32 -12.89 3.38
CA VAL A 96 35.92 -11.57 3.22
C VAL A 96 35.08 -10.76 2.25
N VAL A 97 34.57 -9.62 2.71
CA VAL A 97 33.73 -8.71 1.92
C VAL A 97 34.48 -7.45 1.51
N ALA A 98 35.46 -7.02 2.30
CA ALA A 98 36.31 -5.90 1.96
C ALA A 98 37.65 -5.99 2.67
N GLN A 99 38.62 -5.21 2.18
CA GLN A 99 39.91 -5.02 2.82
C GLN A 99 40.12 -3.55 3.11
N VAL A 100 40.50 -3.24 4.36
CA VAL A 100 40.81 -1.89 4.81
C VAL A 100 42.28 -1.80 5.20
N VAL A 101 42.91 -0.68 4.89
CA VAL A 101 44.22 -0.32 5.43
C VAL A 101 44.01 0.58 6.64
N THR A 102 44.48 0.13 7.79
CA THR A 102 44.40 0.89 9.04
C THR A 102 45.35 2.08 9.02
N PRO A 103 45.20 3.06 9.93
CA PRO A 103 46.17 4.14 10.10
C PRO A 103 47.60 3.64 10.37
N ASP A 104 47.73 2.46 11.00
CA ASP A 104 49.02 1.80 11.29
C ASP A 104 49.63 1.07 10.07
N GLN A 105 49.03 1.23 8.89
CA GLN A 105 49.41 0.61 7.61
C GLN A 105 49.22 -0.91 7.54
N ASP A 106 48.43 -1.50 8.44
CA ASP A 106 48.07 -2.91 8.37
C ASP A 106 46.87 -3.13 7.43
N LEU A 107 46.96 -4.19 6.62
CA LEU A 107 45.83 -4.64 5.79
C LEU A 107 44.96 -5.61 6.59
N VAL A 108 43.70 -5.23 6.82
CA VAL A 108 42.74 -6.01 7.60
C VAL A 108 41.56 -6.43 6.74
N ASP A 109 41.26 -7.72 6.76
CA ASP A 109 40.05 -8.28 6.14
C ASP A 109 38.81 -7.96 6.98
N VAL A 110 37.84 -7.29 6.36
CA VAL A 110 36.48 -7.17 6.91
C VAL A 110 35.66 -8.36 6.43
N ARG A 111 35.03 -9.07 7.38
CA ARG A 111 34.28 -10.30 7.13
C ARG A 111 32.78 -10.11 7.34
N ALA A 112 31.98 -10.83 6.58
CA ALA A 112 30.53 -10.82 6.73
C ALA A 112 30.12 -11.40 8.10
N ALA A 113 29.32 -10.65 8.87
CA ALA A 113 28.81 -11.11 10.16
C ALA A 113 27.75 -12.21 10.03
N ALA A 114 27.02 -12.23 8.91
CA ALA A 114 25.94 -13.18 8.64
C ALA A 114 25.89 -13.54 7.13
N SER A 115 25.26 -14.68 6.83
CA SER A 115 25.04 -15.14 5.46
C SER A 115 23.84 -14.45 4.81
N GLY A 116 23.95 -14.05 3.55
CA GLY A 116 22.89 -13.35 2.83
C GLY A 116 23.17 -13.15 1.34
N VAL A 117 22.22 -12.60 0.59
CA VAL A 117 22.45 -12.08 -0.76
C VAL A 117 22.63 -10.58 -0.69
N ILE A 118 23.71 -10.06 -1.26
CA ILE A 118 23.98 -8.62 -1.35
C ILE A 118 22.94 -7.96 -2.25
N THR A 119 22.19 -7.00 -1.73
CA THR A 119 21.17 -6.24 -2.48
C THR A 119 21.66 -4.88 -2.92
N SER A 120 22.59 -4.28 -2.18
CA SER A 120 23.20 -2.99 -2.53
C SER A 120 24.56 -2.83 -1.86
N VAL A 121 25.44 -2.06 -2.49
CA VAL A 121 26.77 -1.72 -1.96
C VAL A 121 26.79 -0.22 -1.70
N ALA A 122 27.16 0.17 -0.48
CA ALA A 122 27.11 1.55 0.00
C ALA A 122 28.47 2.26 -0.03
N VAL A 123 29.55 1.51 -0.26
CA VAL A 123 30.93 2.04 -0.27
C VAL A 123 31.61 1.94 -1.63
N ARG A 124 32.72 2.67 -1.76
CA ARG A 124 33.60 2.63 -2.94
C ARG A 124 35.05 2.42 -2.52
N ASN A 125 35.85 1.81 -3.39
CA ASN A 125 37.30 1.72 -3.18
C ASN A 125 37.90 3.13 -2.99
N GLY A 126 38.82 3.27 -2.05
CA GLY A 126 39.45 4.52 -1.62
C GLY A 126 38.69 5.27 -0.53
N GLN A 127 37.46 4.90 -0.20
CA GLN A 127 36.67 5.54 0.86
C GLN A 127 37.25 5.24 2.24
N VAL A 128 37.32 6.27 3.09
CA VAL A 128 37.62 6.08 4.52
C VAL A 128 36.36 5.61 5.23
N VAL A 129 36.45 4.50 5.95
CA VAL A 129 35.38 3.92 6.74
C VAL A 129 35.79 3.87 8.21
N THR A 130 34.82 3.98 9.10
CA THR A 130 34.99 3.74 10.55
C THR A 130 34.35 2.41 10.93
N THR A 131 34.55 1.98 12.17
CA THR A 131 33.71 0.93 12.76
C THR A 131 32.23 1.28 12.59
N ASP A 132 31.42 0.26 12.32
CA ASP A 132 29.98 0.34 12.05
C ASP A 132 29.56 1.06 10.76
N THR A 133 30.52 1.48 9.91
CA THR A 133 30.18 1.98 8.58
C THR A 133 29.53 0.88 7.75
N SER A 134 28.32 1.11 7.26
CA SER A 134 27.62 0.18 6.35
C SER A 134 28.36 0.06 5.01
N LEU A 135 28.87 -1.13 4.73
CA LEU A 135 29.58 -1.46 3.48
C LEU A 135 28.59 -1.91 2.40
N ALA A 136 27.62 -2.72 2.79
CA ALA A 136 26.57 -3.23 1.91
C ALA A 136 25.32 -3.60 2.72
N ILE A 137 24.21 -3.74 2.00
CA ILE A 137 22.98 -4.30 2.55
C ILE A 137 22.80 -5.68 1.94
N ALA A 138 22.43 -6.64 2.79
CA ALA A 138 22.14 -8.01 2.40
C ALA A 138 20.77 -8.44 2.95
N GLU A 139 20.13 -9.39 2.28
CA GLU A 139 18.93 -10.07 2.76
C GLU A 139 19.30 -11.50 3.17
N PRO A 140 18.80 -12.00 4.32
CA PRO A 140 19.07 -13.37 4.77
C PRO A 140 18.64 -14.40 3.73
N VAL A 141 19.46 -15.42 3.51
CA VAL A 141 19.09 -16.57 2.67
C VAL A 141 18.67 -17.71 3.58
N SER A 142 17.39 -17.77 3.93
CA SER A 142 16.82 -18.94 4.63
C SER A 142 16.57 -20.11 3.66
N ALA A 143 16.26 -19.82 2.39
CA ALA A 143 16.11 -20.78 1.30
C ALA A 143 16.38 -20.12 -0.07
N ALA A 144 16.82 -20.91 -1.07
CA ALA A 144 17.18 -20.40 -2.40
C ALA A 144 16.03 -19.80 -3.23
N ASP A 145 14.78 -19.88 -2.75
CA ASP A 145 13.57 -19.36 -3.43
C ASP A 145 12.57 -18.80 -2.40
N GLU A 146 13.07 -18.14 -1.35
CA GLU A 146 12.19 -17.44 -0.42
C GLU A 146 11.35 -16.39 -1.18
N PRO A 147 10.02 -16.44 -1.10
CA PRO A 147 9.18 -15.55 -1.89
C PRO A 147 9.29 -14.12 -1.36
N LEU A 148 9.35 -13.15 -2.28
CA LEU A 148 9.19 -11.75 -1.94
C LEU A 148 7.85 -11.51 -1.25
N VAL A 149 7.87 -10.65 -0.24
CA VAL A 149 6.71 -10.06 0.44
C VAL A 149 6.76 -8.56 0.26
N ALA A 150 5.61 -7.90 0.41
CA ALA A 150 5.55 -6.45 0.58
C ALA A 150 5.43 -6.13 2.06
N ALA A 151 6.37 -5.38 2.61
CA ALA A 151 6.23 -4.76 3.93
C ALA A 151 5.63 -3.36 3.74
N LEU A 152 4.36 -3.21 4.09
CA LEU A 152 3.66 -1.92 4.09
C LEU A 152 3.72 -1.30 5.48
N TYR A 153 3.80 0.03 5.54
CA TYR A 153 3.82 0.78 6.79
C TYR A 153 2.62 1.72 6.81
N LEU A 154 1.62 1.39 7.63
CA LEU A 154 0.34 2.09 7.68
C LEU A 154 0.17 2.85 9.00
N PRO A 155 -0.45 4.03 9.01
CA PRO A 155 -0.81 4.71 10.24
C PRO A 155 -1.69 3.83 11.15
N PRO A 156 -1.54 3.90 12.49
CA PRO A 156 -2.33 3.07 13.40
C PRO A 156 -3.85 3.23 13.23
N GLY A 157 -4.32 4.44 12.92
CA GLY A 157 -5.74 4.71 12.68
C GLY A 157 -6.31 4.08 11.40
N ASP A 158 -5.45 3.62 10.49
CA ASP A 158 -5.84 2.96 9.25
C ASP A 158 -5.80 1.43 9.33
N ILE A 159 -5.33 0.89 10.47
CA ILE A 159 -5.29 -0.57 10.71
C ILE A 159 -6.68 -1.12 11.03
N ASP A 160 -7.56 -0.29 11.60
CA ASP A 160 -8.92 -0.69 11.94
C ASP A 160 -9.68 -1.13 10.67
N GLY A 161 -10.17 -2.37 10.69
CA GLY A 161 -10.87 -2.99 9.56
C GLY A 161 -9.96 -3.73 8.59
N ILE A 162 -8.63 -3.70 8.76
CA ILE A 162 -7.71 -4.58 8.04
C ILE A 162 -7.68 -5.95 8.72
N ALA A 163 -7.79 -7.01 7.92
CA ALA A 163 -7.73 -8.38 8.40
C ALA A 163 -6.79 -9.23 7.53
N VAL A 164 -6.18 -10.24 8.14
CA VAL A 164 -5.40 -11.26 7.42
C VAL A 164 -6.27 -11.89 6.34
N GLY A 165 -5.71 -12.05 5.14
CA GLY A 165 -6.39 -12.57 3.95
C GLY A 165 -7.02 -11.51 3.05
N GLN A 166 -7.12 -10.24 3.47
CA GLN A 166 -7.60 -9.16 2.60
C GLN A 166 -6.73 -8.99 1.36
N GLN A 167 -7.37 -8.64 0.24
CA GLN A 167 -6.69 -8.39 -1.02
C GLN A 167 -5.90 -7.08 -0.96
N VAL A 168 -4.72 -7.08 -1.57
CA VAL A 168 -3.86 -5.91 -1.68
C VAL A 168 -3.42 -5.75 -3.13
N ASP A 169 -3.61 -4.54 -3.66
CA ASP A 169 -3.03 -4.15 -4.94
C ASP A 169 -1.75 -3.34 -4.70
N LEU A 170 -0.64 -3.83 -5.22
CA LEU A 170 0.67 -3.22 -5.03
C LEU A 170 1.11 -2.53 -6.32
N THR A 171 1.28 -1.21 -6.24
CA THR A 171 1.85 -0.41 -7.32
C THR A 171 3.36 -0.37 -7.15
N VAL A 172 4.09 -0.96 -8.08
CA VAL A 172 5.57 -0.99 -8.04
C VAL A 172 6.12 0.20 -8.81
N ALA A 173 6.87 1.07 -8.13
CA ALA A 173 7.33 2.35 -8.67
C ALA A 173 8.08 2.20 -10.01
N ASN A 174 8.94 1.18 -10.11
CA ASN A 174 9.82 0.98 -11.27
C ASN A 174 9.24 0.04 -12.33
N ALA A 175 7.98 -0.41 -12.20
CA ALA A 175 7.41 -1.42 -13.07
C ALA A 175 6.48 -0.85 -14.16
N ALA A 176 6.52 0.45 -14.46
CA ALA A 176 5.63 1.11 -15.42
C ALA A 176 4.13 0.74 -15.24
N PRO A 177 3.49 1.18 -14.13
CA PRO A 177 2.10 0.84 -13.79
C PRO A 177 1.08 1.04 -14.93
N PRO A 178 1.17 2.09 -15.78
CA PRO A 178 0.24 2.24 -16.90
C PRO A 178 0.22 1.04 -17.87
N LYS A 179 1.31 0.27 -17.95
CA LYS A 179 1.44 -0.87 -18.85
C LYS A 179 1.02 -2.19 -18.21
N TYR A 180 1.47 -2.47 -16.99
CA TYR A 180 1.29 -3.79 -16.36
C TYR A 180 0.26 -3.81 -15.22
N GLY A 181 -0.14 -2.63 -14.72
CA GLY A 181 -1.06 -2.49 -13.60
C GLY A 181 -0.40 -2.78 -12.25
N HIS A 182 -1.14 -3.43 -11.36
CA HIS A 182 -0.73 -3.69 -9.98
C HIS A 182 -0.36 -5.17 -9.78
N VAL A 183 0.58 -5.42 -8.87
CA VAL A 183 0.87 -6.77 -8.37
C VAL A 183 -0.19 -7.16 -7.34
N ARG A 184 -0.78 -8.35 -7.47
CA ARG A 184 -1.79 -8.86 -6.54
C ARG A 184 -1.13 -9.53 -5.33
N GLY A 185 -1.61 -9.21 -4.13
CA GLY A 185 -1.19 -9.84 -2.88
C GLY A 185 -2.33 -10.02 -1.90
N THR A 186 -2.02 -10.64 -0.76
CA THR A 186 -2.94 -10.80 0.37
C THR A 186 -2.24 -10.45 1.67
N VAL A 187 -2.95 -9.81 2.59
CA VAL A 187 -2.43 -9.54 3.94
C VAL A 187 -2.07 -10.86 4.60
N ALA A 188 -0.80 -11.05 4.93
CA ALA A 188 -0.27 -12.24 5.59
C ALA A 188 -0.23 -12.07 7.10
N SER A 189 0.22 -10.90 7.57
CA SER A 189 0.26 -10.56 8.99
C SER A 189 0.19 -9.07 9.21
N ILE A 190 -0.30 -8.68 10.39
CA ILE A 190 -0.40 -7.30 10.86
C ILE A 190 0.43 -7.20 12.14
N GLY A 191 1.28 -6.18 12.23
CA GLY A 191 2.08 -5.90 13.40
C GLY A 191 1.20 -5.66 14.63
N LYS A 192 1.65 -6.11 15.80
CA LYS A 192 0.87 -6.01 17.05
C LYS A 192 0.91 -4.61 17.67
N ALA A 193 1.90 -3.81 17.30
CA ALA A 193 2.12 -2.48 17.84
C ALA A 193 2.74 -1.58 16.77
N PRO A 194 2.58 -0.25 16.89
CA PRO A 194 3.34 0.72 16.10
C PRO A 194 4.85 0.52 16.26
N GLU A 195 5.58 0.66 15.17
CA GLU A 195 7.03 0.53 15.12
C GLU A 195 7.71 1.90 15.17
N SER A 196 8.78 1.99 15.96
CA SER A 196 9.66 3.14 15.99
C SER A 196 10.53 3.24 14.73
N ARG A 197 11.04 4.45 14.42
CA ARG A 197 12.00 4.66 13.33
C ARG A 197 13.18 3.68 13.40
N ALA A 198 13.73 3.44 14.59
CA ALA A 198 14.86 2.53 14.78
C ALA A 198 14.51 1.07 14.44
N GLN A 199 13.29 0.61 14.75
CA GLN A 199 12.83 -0.74 14.39
C GLN A 199 12.63 -0.86 12.88
N VAL A 200 12.01 0.15 12.26
CA VAL A 200 11.86 0.21 10.80
C VAL A 200 13.23 0.22 10.11
N ALA A 201 14.16 1.04 10.59
CA ALA A 201 15.53 1.11 10.05
C ALA A 201 16.27 -0.22 10.18
N ALA A 202 16.13 -0.90 11.32
CA ALA A 202 16.74 -2.21 11.54
C ALA A 202 16.20 -3.27 10.57
N PHE A 203 14.89 -3.27 10.29
CA PHE A 203 14.28 -4.23 9.35
C PHE A 203 14.63 -3.91 7.89
N LEU A 204 14.71 -2.63 7.53
CA LEU A 204 14.98 -2.18 6.16
C LEU A 204 16.48 -2.07 5.84
N ALA A 205 17.34 -2.06 6.85
CA ALA A 205 18.74 -1.65 6.75
C ALA A 205 18.93 -0.31 6.02
N ASP A 206 17.99 0.63 6.20
CA ASP A 206 17.91 1.89 5.48
C ASP A 206 17.27 2.99 6.35
N GLU A 207 18.12 3.87 6.89
CA GLU A 207 17.71 4.95 7.80
C GLU A 207 16.90 6.04 7.10
N ASP A 208 17.24 6.36 5.84
CA ASP A 208 16.55 7.38 5.07
C ASP A 208 15.14 6.92 4.70
N LEU A 209 15.00 5.64 4.35
CA LEU A 209 13.69 5.06 4.07
C LEU A 209 12.84 4.92 5.34
N ALA A 210 13.46 4.52 6.45
CA ALA A 210 12.78 4.47 7.74
C ALA A 210 12.30 5.85 8.18
N GLU A 211 13.09 6.90 7.98
CA GLU A 211 12.64 8.28 8.19
C GLU A 211 11.38 8.57 7.39
N ARG A 212 11.41 8.30 6.08
CA ARG A 212 10.26 8.54 5.18
C ARG A 212 9.00 7.80 5.60
N PHE A 213 9.13 6.56 6.08
CA PHE A 213 7.98 5.75 6.49
C PHE A 213 7.45 6.11 7.88
N THR A 214 8.20 6.88 8.67
CA THR A 214 7.83 7.29 10.04
C THR A 214 7.59 8.79 10.21
N GLN A 215 7.55 9.57 9.11
CA GLN A 215 7.47 11.04 9.17
C GLN A 215 6.26 11.58 9.93
N THR A 216 5.10 10.94 9.82
CA THR A 216 3.84 11.44 10.40
C THR A 216 3.54 10.83 11.75
N THR A 217 3.77 9.52 11.89
CA THR A 217 3.46 8.73 13.08
C THR A 217 4.29 7.47 13.07
N GLN A 218 4.33 6.76 14.20
CA GLN A 218 4.83 5.39 14.25
C GLN A 218 3.86 4.49 13.47
N PRO A 219 4.28 3.87 12.36
CA PRO A 219 3.41 3.04 11.56
C PRO A 219 3.30 1.63 12.15
N VAL A 220 2.24 0.92 11.80
CA VAL A 220 2.15 -0.54 12.00
C VAL A 220 2.58 -1.22 10.71
N GLN A 221 3.48 -2.21 10.82
CA GLN A 221 3.89 -3.02 9.68
C GLN A 221 2.78 -4.00 9.28
N VAL A 222 2.48 -4.06 7.99
CA VAL A 222 1.58 -5.05 7.39
C VAL A 222 2.36 -5.83 6.34
N LEU A 223 2.59 -7.12 6.58
CA LEU A 223 3.23 -8.00 5.61
C LEU A 223 2.20 -8.54 4.63
N VAL A 224 2.49 -8.41 3.36
CA VAL A 224 1.64 -8.82 2.26
C VAL A 224 2.34 -9.92 1.48
N LYS A 225 1.71 -11.10 1.44
CA LYS A 225 2.17 -12.22 0.62
C LYS A 225 1.77 -11.96 -0.82
N LEU A 226 2.74 -11.96 -1.72
CA LEU A 226 2.50 -11.77 -3.15
C LEU A 226 1.88 -13.03 -3.76
N THR A 227 0.97 -12.84 -4.73
CA THR A 227 0.31 -13.97 -5.39
C THR A 227 1.20 -14.52 -6.51
N PRO A 228 1.71 -15.77 -6.39
CA PRO A 228 2.53 -16.35 -7.44
C PRO A 228 1.69 -16.69 -8.67
N ALA A 229 2.19 -16.37 -9.85
CA ALA A 229 1.61 -16.81 -11.11
C ALA A 229 1.90 -18.29 -11.33
N LYS A 230 0.85 -19.09 -11.57
CA LYS A 230 0.98 -20.49 -11.97
C LYS A 230 1.57 -20.55 -13.39
N SER A 231 2.87 -20.82 -13.51
CA SER A 231 3.56 -20.99 -14.80
C SER A 231 4.70 -21.99 -14.66
N ARG A 232 4.76 -23.01 -15.53
CA ARG A 232 5.90 -23.94 -15.57
C ARG A 232 7.19 -23.16 -15.87
N GLY A 233 8.19 -23.28 -14.99
CA GLY A 233 9.58 -22.91 -15.27
C GLY A 233 10.02 -21.47 -14.98
N ARG A 234 9.14 -20.55 -14.56
CA ARG A 234 9.54 -19.19 -14.11
C ARG A 234 8.66 -18.72 -12.95
N THR A 235 9.27 -18.43 -11.80
CA THR A 235 8.61 -17.74 -10.69
C THR A 235 8.21 -16.34 -11.16
N GLY A 236 6.91 -16.05 -11.15
CA GLY A 236 6.34 -14.79 -11.62
C GLY A 236 5.19 -14.38 -10.71
N LEU A 237 4.73 -13.14 -10.84
CA LEU A 237 3.67 -12.58 -10.01
C LEU A 237 2.39 -12.39 -10.83
N VAL A 238 1.24 -12.39 -10.16
CA VAL A 238 -0.04 -12.05 -10.78
C VAL A 238 -0.18 -10.53 -10.89
N TRP A 239 -0.43 -10.05 -12.11
CA TRP A 239 -0.62 -8.64 -12.43
C TRP A 239 -2.08 -8.37 -12.80
N SER A 240 -2.63 -7.24 -12.39
CA SER A 240 -4.03 -6.87 -12.65
C SER A 240 -4.40 -6.84 -14.12
N ASN A 241 -3.46 -6.45 -15.00
CA ASN A 241 -3.72 -6.34 -16.44
C ASN A 241 -3.38 -7.63 -17.21
N GLY A 242 -3.00 -8.71 -16.52
CA GLY A 242 -2.57 -9.98 -17.13
C GLY A 242 -1.22 -9.94 -17.87
N ALA A 243 -0.77 -8.77 -18.31
CA ALA A 243 0.53 -8.54 -18.91
C ALA A 243 1.65 -8.73 -17.88
N LYS A 244 2.68 -9.49 -18.26
CA LYS A 244 3.84 -9.77 -17.40
C LYS A 244 5.05 -8.98 -17.88
N PRO A 245 5.77 -8.26 -17.01
CA PRO A 245 7.02 -7.61 -17.40
C PRO A 245 8.06 -8.66 -17.81
N PRO A 246 8.94 -8.34 -18.78
CA PRO A 246 10.01 -9.25 -19.23
C PRO A 246 11.16 -9.39 -18.22
N PHE A 247 11.10 -8.67 -17.10
CA PHE A 247 12.07 -8.65 -16.02
C PHE A 247 11.45 -9.13 -14.70
N ARG A 248 12.30 -9.56 -13.77
CA ARG A 248 11.89 -9.81 -12.37
C ARG A 248 11.86 -8.49 -11.62
N ILE A 249 10.91 -8.34 -10.71
CA ILE A 249 10.93 -7.21 -9.79
C ILE A 249 12.03 -7.48 -8.75
N PRO A 250 13.04 -6.61 -8.61
CA PRO A 250 14.08 -6.82 -7.62
C PRO A 250 13.51 -6.62 -6.21
N SER A 251 14.12 -7.28 -5.21
CA SER A 251 13.94 -6.88 -3.83
C SER A 251 14.34 -5.42 -3.65
N ARG A 252 13.90 -4.82 -2.55
CA ARG A 252 14.02 -3.41 -2.22
C ARG A 252 13.32 -2.45 -3.18
N SER A 253 12.45 -2.95 -4.05
CA SER A 253 11.60 -2.08 -4.88
C SER A 253 10.55 -1.39 -4.02
N LEU A 254 10.44 -0.07 -4.13
CA LEU A 254 9.39 0.70 -3.46
C LEU A 254 8.03 0.38 -4.07
N VAL A 255 7.04 0.28 -3.18
CA VAL A 255 5.65 0.02 -3.54
C VAL A 255 4.70 0.95 -2.79
N THR A 256 3.55 1.20 -3.38
CA THR A 256 2.38 1.71 -2.68
C THR A 256 1.35 0.60 -2.67
N GLY A 257 0.92 0.18 -1.49
CA GLY A 257 -0.12 -0.84 -1.33
C GLY A 257 -1.49 -0.22 -1.11
N SER A 258 -2.49 -0.74 -1.80
CA SER A 258 -3.90 -0.45 -1.58
C SER A 258 -4.57 -1.70 -1.01
N VAL A 259 -4.84 -1.69 0.29
CA VAL A 259 -5.52 -2.77 1.01
C VAL A 259 -7.02 -2.60 0.87
N HIS A 260 -7.70 -3.62 0.35
CA HIS A 260 -9.14 -3.63 0.17
C HIS A 260 -9.84 -4.06 1.46
N LEU A 261 -10.60 -3.15 2.07
CA LEU A 261 -11.38 -3.42 3.27
C LEU A 261 -12.68 -4.16 2.93
N ALA A 262 -13.33 -4.70 3.96
CA ALA A 262 -14.68 -5.23 3.81
C ALA A 262 -15.63 -4.14 3.28
N GLY A 263 -16.47 -4.50 2.31
CA GLY A 263 -17.45 -3.59 1.73
C GLY A 263 -18.46 -3.14 2.78
N LEU A 264 -18.68 -1.82 2.86
CA LEU A 264 -19.71 -1.24 3.73
C LEU A 264 -20.99 -1.02 2.92
N HIS A 265 -22.14 -1.38 3.49
CA HIS A 265 -23.41 -1.01 2.89
C HIS A 265 -23.63 0.51 3.06
N PRO A 266 -24.14 1.22 2.04
CA PRO A 266 -24.41 2.65 2.12
C PRO A 266 -25.26 3.06 3.34
N VAL A 267 -26.17 2.20 3.80
CA VAL A 267 -26.97 2.43 5.01
C VAL A 267 -26.16 2.48 6.30
N ASP A 268 -25.04 1.73 6.38
CA ASP A 268 -24.22 1.64 7.58
C ASP A 268 -23.32 2.87 7.76
N TRP A 269 -22.98 3.55 6.66
CA TRP A 269 -22.22 4.80 6.70
C TRP A 269 -22.92 5.91 7.49
N PHE A 270 -24.27 6.00 7.38
CA PHE A 270 -25.07 6.96 8.12
C PHE A 270 -25.18 6.66 9.63
N ARG A 271 -24.86 5.43 10.06
CA ARG A 271 -24.91 5.04 11.47
C ARG A 271 -23.58 5.23 12.20
N SER A 272 -22.47 5.31 11.45
CA SER A 272 -21.12 5.43 12.01
C SER A 272 -20.64 6.87 12.19
N ASN A 273 -21.44 7.87 11.83
CA ASN A 273 -21.09 9.29 11.84
C ASN A 273 -22.12 10.13 12.60
#